data_AF-A0A812JNB4-F1
#
_entry.id   AF-A0A812JNB4-F1
#
_cell.length_a   1.000
_cell.length_b   1.000
_cell.length_c   1.000
_cell.angle_alpha   90.00
_cell.angle_beta   90.00
_cell.angle_gamma   90.00
#
_symmetry.space_group_name_H-M   'P 1'
#
loop_
_entity.id
_entity.type
_entity.pdbx_description
1 polymer ?
#
loop_
_entity_poly.entity_id
_entity_poly.type
_entity_poly.pdbx_seq_one_letter_code
_entity_poly.pdbx_strand_id
1 'polypeptide(L)'
;MPKALYPVSYPPSASVRSSSSEAKAGSPPKDKGTPPSSRSRRLRSSTPSKSPRRSSTQPRADPDGEFFFDLQLEKKGELEAVHAFARCLTGVDDMSKEVFYDITRTSGGFQASLRIPAWSSESYEGEVMPNEKRAKKSAAYNFKTDPTVLERSRRFPKGVKRLTNLATVDGFRQKRRLAQETRNQHVQT
;
A
#
# COMPACT_ATOMS: atom_id res chain seq x y z
N MET A 1 -36.71 43.43 -12.36
CA MET A 1 -36.97 42.75 -11.08
C MET A 1 -35.78 41.86 -10.74
N PRO A 2 -34.81 42.33 -9.93
CA PRO A 2 -33.66 41.51 -9.55
C PRO A 2 -34.08 40.41 -8.55
N LYS A 3 -33.67 39.16 -8.82
CA LYS A 3 -33.90 38.00 -7.95
C LYS A 3 -32.93 38.07 -6.77
N ALA A 4 -33.46 38.17 -5.56
CA ALA A 4 -32.69 38.09 -4.33
C ALA A 4 -32.12 36.68 -4.16
N LEU A 5 -30.79 36.60 -4.02
CA LEU A 5 -30.08 35.38 -3.62
C LEU A 5 -30.12 35.31 -2.09
N TYR A 6 -30.79 34.30 -1.55
CA TYR A 6 -30.79 34.05 -0.11
C TYR A 6 -29.49 33.37 0.32
N PRO A 7 -28.92 33.75 1.49
CA PRO A 7 -27.75 33.08 2.04
C PRO A 7 -28.11 31.68 2.55
N VAL A 8 -27.38 30.67 2.06
CA VAL A 8 -27.46 29.29 2.53
C VAL A 8 -26.74 29.21 3.88
N SER A 9 -27.51 29.12 4.96
CA SER A 9 -27.02 28.88 6.32
C SER A 9 -26.67 27.40 6.48
N TYR A 10 -25.37 27.06 6.46
CA TYR A 10 -24.90 25.72 6.77
C TYR A 10 -24.95 25.49 8.30
N PRO A 11 -25.48 24.34 8.79
CA PRO A 11 -25.48 24.04 10.21
C PRO A 11 -24.06 23.74 10.71
N PRO A 12 -23.75 24.06 11.97
CA PRO A 12 -22.44 23.79 12.57
C PRO A 12 -22.21 22.28 12.72
N SER A 13 -21.04 21.83 12.25
CA SER A 13 -20.55 20.46 12.39
C SER A 13 -20.42 20.11 13.87
N ALA A 14 -21.23 19.16 14.35
CA ALA A 14 -21.16 18.67 15.71
C ALA A 14 -19.89 17.83 15.91
N SER A 15 -18.93 18.36 16.67
CA SER A 15 -17.78 17.61 17.16
C SER A 15 -18.25 16.47 18.07
N VAL A 16 -18.13 15.24 17.59
CA VAL A 16 -18.38 14.03 18.38
C VAL A 16 -17.26 13.88 19.40
N ARG A 17 -17.59 14.16 20.67
CA ARG A 17 -16.77 13.82 21.84
C ARG A 17 -16.61 12.30 21.93
N SER A 18 -15.42 11.80 21.65
CA SER A 18 -15.02 10.44 22.01
C SER A 18 -15.00 10.32 23.54
N SER A 19 -15.95 9.57 24.08
CA SER A 19 -16.03 9.22 25.49
C SER A 19 -15.10 8.05 25.77
N SER A 20 -14.14 8.28 26.67
CA SER A 20 -13.30 7.26 27.30
C SER A 20 -14.14 6.46 28.32
N SER A 21 -14.29 5.16 28.10
CA SER A 21 -14.66 4.19 29.15
C SER A 21 -13.55 3.13 29.19
N GLU A 22 -12.70 3.15 30.21
CA GLU A 22 -12.88 2.64 31.57
C GLU A 22 -12.60 1.13 31.65
N ALA A 23 -11.75 0.81 32.63
CA ALA A 23 -11.06 -0.44 32.86
C ALA A 23 -11.98 -1.65 33.03
N LYS A 24 -11.48 -2.82 32.62
CA LYS A 24 -11.86 -4.08 33.27
C LYS A 24 -10.63 -4.94 33.54
N ALA A 25 -10.34 -5.03 34.84
CA ALA A 25 -9.35 -5.91 35.43
C ALA A 25 -9.78 -7.38 35.35
N GLY A 26 -8.78 -8.27 35.34
CA GLY A 26 -8.89 -9.60 35.95
C GLY A 26 -8.88 -10.79 34.99
N SER A 27 -7.71 -11.43 34.85
CA SER A 27 -7.49 -12.87 35.15
C SER A 27 -6.05 -13.29 34.81
N PRO A 28 -5.24 -13.80 35.77
CA PRO A 28 -4.07 -14.64 35.51
C PRO A 28 -4.43 -16.15 35.75
N PRO A 29 -3.47 -17.08 35.75
CA PRO A 29 -2.83 -17.73 34.61
C PRO A 29 -3.19 -19.24 34.53
N LYS A 30 -2.89 -19.92 33.41
CA LYS A 30 -2.79 -21.39 33.38
C LYS A 30 -1.60 -21.83 32.54
N ASP A 31 -0.49 -22.02 33.25
CA ASP A 31 0.62 -22.88 32.86
C ASP A 31 0.11 -24.30 32.58
N LYS A 32 0.36 -24.82 31.38
CA LYS A 32 0.39 -26.25 31.12
C LYS A 32 1.76 -26.58 30.54
N GLY A 33 2.59 -27.16 31.40
CA GLY A 33 3.96 -27.54 31.11
C GLY A 33 4.09 -28.48 29.93
N THR A 34 5.13 -28.24 29.14
CA THR A 34 5.74 -29.23 28.27
C THR A 34 6.98 -29.83 28.96
N PRO A 35 7.18 -31.15 28.86
CA PRO A 35 8.18 -31.88 29.62
C PRO A 35 9.63 -31.57 29.21
N PRO A 36 10.61 -31.87 30.07
CA PRO A 36 12.02 -31.66 29.80
C PRO A 36 12.51 -32.49 28.62
N SER A 37 13.20 -31.79 27.70
CA SER A 37 13.90 -32.36 26.56
C SER A 37 15.00 -33.32 27.04
N SER A 38 14.74 -34.61 26.87
CA SER A 38 15.72 -35.67 27.10
C SER A 38 16.88 -35.52 26.11
N ARG A 39 18.06 -35.26 26.70
CA ARG A 39 19.38 -35.50 26.13
C ARG A 39 19.40 -36.77 25.28
N SER A 40 19.65 -36.62 23.98
CA SER A 40 20.25 -37.66 23.18
C SER A 40 21.56 -37.12 22.60
N ARG A 41 22.64 -37.33 23.37
CA ARG A 41 24.01 -37.29 22.83
C ARG A 41 24.13 -38.44 21.84
N ARG A 42 24.07 -38.14 20.54
CA ARG A 42 24.74 -38.98 19.54
C ARG A 42 26.01 -38.28 19.08
N LEU A 43 27.11 -38.81 19.60
CA LEU A 43 28.44 -38.64 19.05
C LEU A 43 28.50 -39.26 17.65
N ARG A 44 29.27 -38.62 16.78
CA ARG A 44 29.97 -39.17 15.62
C ARG A 44 29.11 -39.73 14.47
N SER A 45 29.12 -39.01 13.35
CA SER A 45 29.92 -39.45 12.19
C SER A 45 30.10 -38.28 11.22
N SER A 46 31.36 -37.91 11.03
CA SER A 46 31.81 -37.05 9.95
C SER A 46 31.74 -37.83 8.65
N THR A 47 30.62 -37.73 7.94
CA THR A 47 30.54 -38.06 6.53
C THR A 47 30.55 -36.76 5.73
N PRO A 48 31.49 -36.56 4.78
CA PRO A 48 31.39 -35.46 3.83
C PRO A 48 30.26 -35.79 2.86
N SER A 49 29.02 -35.51 3.28
CA SER A 49 27.86 -35.56 2.40
C SER A 49 28.01 -34.40 1.43
N LYS A 50 28.48 -34.72 0.21
CA LYS A 50 28.26 -33.93 -1.00
C LYS A 50 26.76 -33.72 -1.15
N SER A 51 26.24 -32.76 -0.41
CA SER A 51 24.93 -32.19 -0.68
C SER A 51 25.05 -31.61 -2.08
N PRO A 52 24.27 -32.08 -3.07
CA PRO A 52 24.22 -31.40 -4.35
C PRO A 52 23.86 -29.97 -3.98
N ARG A 53 24.75 -29.05 -4.34
CA ARG A 53 24.55 -27.62 -4.26
C ARG A 53 23.26 -27.40 -5.01
N ARG A 54 22.13 -27.40 -4.29
CA ARG A 54 20.85 -26.95 -4.79
C ARG A 54 21.13 -25.48 -5.01
N SER A 55 21.67 -25.19 -6.19
CA SER A 55 21.29 -24.03 -6.94
C SER A 55 19.78 -24.00 -6.82
N SER A 56 19.30 -23.29 -5.82
CA SER A 56 18.16 -22.42 -6.01
C SER A 56 18.58 -21.58 -7.21
N THR A 57 18.32 -22.14 -8.39
CA THR A 57 18.17 -21.41 -9.63
C THR A 57 16.98 -20.52 -9.31
N GLN A 58 17.26 -19.43 -8.58
CA GLN A 58 16.47 -18.23 -8.76
C GLN A 58 16.50 -18.05 -10.27
N PRO A 59 15.34 -18.10 -10.95
CA PRO A 59 15.31 -17.85 -12.36
C PRO A 59 16.08 -16.55 -12.56
N ARG A 60 17.20 -16.63 -13.28
CA ARG A 60 17.94 -15.45 -13.70
C ARG A 60 16.92 -14.67 -14.50
N ALA A 61 16.38 -13.62 -13.90
CA ALA A 61 15.53 -12.69 -14.61
C ALA A 61 16.38 -12.15 -15.75
N ASP A 62 16.05 -12.54 -16.98
CA ASP A 62 16.71 -12.06 -18.19
C ASP A 62 16.78 -10.52 -18.12
N PRO A 63 17.98 -9.91 -18.18
CA PRO A 63 18.13 -8.47 -18.04
C PRO A 63 17.51 -7.68 -19.19
N ASP A 64 17.26 -8.35 -20.32
CA ASP A 64 16.70 -7.80 -21.56
C ASP A 64 15.26 -8.24 -21.84
N GLY A 65 14.65 -9.00 -20.92
CA GLY A 65 13.21 -9.13 -20.90
C GLY A 65 12.65 -7.76 -20.53
N GLU A 66 12.32 -6.96 -21.54
CA GLU A 66 11.64 -5.68 -21.38
C GLU A 66 10.51 -5.90 -20.36
N PHE A 67 10.70 -5.36 -19.15
CA PHE A 67 9.70 -5.36 -18.09
C PHE A 67 8.58 -4.41 -18.55
N PHE A 68 7.81 -4.84 -19.54
CA PHE A 68 6.45 -4.45 -19.72
C PHE A 68 5.77 -4.93 -18.44
N PHE A 69 5.67 -4.03 -17.46
CA PHE A 69 4.72 -4.16 -16.37
C PHE A 69 3.33 -3.99 -16.97
N ASP A 70 2.94 -4.97 -17.77
CA ASP A 70 1.56 -5.27 -17.99
C ASP A 70 1.07 -5.77 -16.63
N LEU A 71 0.68 -4.81 -15.77
CA LEU A 71 0.32 -5.07 -14.38
C LEU A 71 -0.76 -6.15 -14.29
N GLN A 72 -1.49 -6.37 -15.39
CA GLN A 72 -2.54 -7.37 -15.58
C GLN A 72 -3.37 -7.46 -14.31
N LEU A 73 -3.77 -6.29 -13.80
CA LEU A 73 -4.49 -6.13 -12.53
C LEU A 73 -5.71 -7.06 -12.53
N GLU A 74 -6.35 -7.20 -13.68
CA GLU A 74 -7.46 -8.11 -13.98
C GLU A 74 -7.17 -9.58 -13.62
N LYS A 75 -5.96 -10.09 -13.89
CA LYS A 75 -5.58 -11.49 -13.65
C LYS A 75 -5.09 -11.76 -12.23
N LYS A 76 -4.63 -10.74 -11.51
CA LYS A 76 -4.13 -10.87 -10.15
C LYS A 76 -5.27 -10.87 -9.12
N GLY A 77 -5.03 -11.51 -7.97
CA GLY A 77 -5.92 -11.39 -6.83
C GLY A 77 -6.06 -9.93 -6.39
N GLU A 78 -7.17 -9.57 -5.73
CA GLU A 78 -7.52 -8.16 -5.49
C GLU A 78 -6.45 -7.44 -4.65
N LEU A 79 -6.03 -8.06 -3.55
CA LEU A 79 -4.98 -7.51 -2.68
C LEU A 79 -3.62 -7.47 -3.39
N GLU A 80 -3.32 -8.49 -4.18
CA GLU A 80 -2.07 -8.57 -4.93
C GLU A 80 -2.00 -7.52 -6.04
N ALA A 81 -3.13 -7.21 -6.67
CA ALA A 81 -3.26 -6.16 -7.67
C ALA A 81 -2.95 -4.78 -7.05
N VAL A 82 -3.54 -4.47 -5.89
CA VAL A 82 -3.26 -3.23 -5.12
C VAL A 82 -1.78 -3.14 -4.77
N HIS A 83 -1.20 -4.22 -4.25
CA HIS A 83 0.21 -4.29 -3.88
C HIS A 83 1.13 -4.11 -5.08
N ALA A 84 0.88 -4.83 -6.18
CA ALA A 84 1.66 -4.70 -7.41
C ALA A 84 1.60 -3.27 -7.97
N PHE A 85 0.42 -2.64 -7.89
CA PHE A 85 0.22 -1.26 -8.29
C PHE A 85 1.00 -0.27 -7.41
N ALA A 86 0.88 -0.38 -6.09
CA ALA A 86 1.60 0.48 -5.14
C ALA A 86 3.12 0.35 -5.28
N ARG A 87 3.62 -0.88 -5.48
CA ARG A 87 5.04 -1.13 -5.75
C ARG A 87 5.48 -0.51 -7.07
N CYS A 88 4.65 -0.55 -8.11
CA CYS A 88 4.96 0.08 -9.39
C CYS A 88 5.10 1.61 -9.23
N LEU A 89 4.15 2.23 -8.52
CA LEU A 89 4.16 3.67 -8.24
C LEU A 89 5.37 4.14 -7.44
N THR A 90 5.66 3.45 -6.33
CA THR A 90 6.63 3.92 -5.34
C THR A 90 8.02 3.34 -5.59
N GLY A 91 8.14 2.21 -6.28
CA GLY A 91 9.40 1.48 -6.42
C GLY A 91 9.96 0.95 -5.09
N VAL A 92 9.18 1.00 -3.99
CA VAL A 92 9.54 0.51 -2.66
C VAL A 92 8.92 -0.87 -2.45
N ASP A 93 9.73 -1.82 -1.98
CA ASP A 93 9.25 -3.19 -1.70
C ASP A 93 8.39 -3.26 -0.42
N ASP A 94 8.65 -2.37 0.53
CA ASP A 94 7.87 -2.20 1.75
C ASP A 94 6.62 -1.35 1.51
N MET A 95 5.50 -2.03 1.26
CA MET A 95 4.21 -1.43 0.92
C MET A 95 3.38 -1.03 2.14
N SER A 96 3.85 -1.38 3.35
CA SER A 96 3.11 -1.11 4.60
C SER A 96 2.89 0.38 4.86
N LYS A 97 3.72 1.24 4.24
CA LYS A 97 3.68 2.70 4.38
C LYS A 97 2.87 3.40 3.28
N GLU A 98 2.52 2.67 2.23
CA GLU A 98 1.95 3.25 1.00
C GLU A 98 0.48 2.86 0.79
N VAL A 99 0.07 1.73 1.36
CA VAL A 99 -1.28 1.20 1.25
C VAL A 99 -1.95 1.22 2.61
N PHE A 100 -2.95 2.08 2.79
CA PHE A 100 -3.69 2.22 4.03
C PHE A 100 -5.07 1.59 3.89
N TYR A 101 -5.43 0.74 4.86
CA TYR A 101 -6.77 0.16 4.98
C TYR A 101 -7.38 0.63 6.29
N ASP A 102 -8.38 1.49 6.21
CA ASP A 102 -9.15 1.90 7.38
C ASP A 102 -10.36 0.97 7.50
N ILE A 103 -10.41 0.20 8.59
CA ILE A 103 -11.50 -0.75 8.84
C ILE A 103 -12.44 -0.15 9.88
N THR A 104 -13.70 0.00 9.51
CA THR A 104 -14.76 0.44 10.42
C THR A 104 -15.68 -0.72 10.74
N ARG A 105 -15.88 -1.01 12.03
CA ARG A 105 -16.85 -2.01 12.49
C ARG A 105 -18.24 -1.39 12.51
N THR A 106 -19.19 -2.01 11.82
CA THR A 106 -20.59 -1.61 11.76
C THR A 106 -21.48 -2.66 12.39
N SER A 107 -22.77 -2.35 12.62
CA SER A 107 -23.73 -3.32 13.17
C SER A 107 -23.92 -4.56 12.29
N GLY A 108 -23.71 -4.43 10.98
CA GLY A 108 -23.83 -5.51 9.99
C GLY A 108 -22.51 -6.23 9.65
N GLY A 109 -21.37 -5.82 10.20
CA GLY A 109 -20.07 -6.43 9.92
C GLY A 109 -18.90 -5.46 9.95
N PHE A 110 -18.04 -5.56 8.95
CA PHE A 110 -16.85 -4.75 8.78
C PHE A 110 -16.88 -4.10 7.40
N GLN A 111 -16.69 -2.79 7.36
CA GLN A 111 -16.44 -2.05 6.13
C GLN A 111 -14.96 -1.67 6.11
N ALA A 112 -14.33 -1.71 4.93
CA ALA A 112 -12.96 -1.24 4.78
C ALA A 112 -12.92 -0.16 3.70
N SER A 113 -12.11 0.87 3.90
CA SER A 113 -11.74 1.83 2.87
C SER A 113 -10.25 1.71 2.59
N LEU A 114 -9.88 1.75 1.31
CA LEU A 114 -8.52 1.64 0.82
C LEU A 114 -8.04 2.99 0.32
N ARG A 115 -6.86 3.44 0.76
CA ARG A 115 -6.22 4.66 0.29
C ARG A 115 -4.75 4.41 -0.07
N ILE A 116 -4.34 4.97 -1.22
CA ILE A 116 -2.95 4.90 -1.71
C ILE A 116 -2.47 6.34 -1.96
N PRO A 117 -1.84 7.01 -0.97
CA PRO A 117 -1.48 8.43 -1.07
C PRO A 117 -0.54 8.77 -2.23
N ALA A 118 0.35 7.84 -2.60
CA ALA A 118 1.22 7.98 -3.77
C ALA A 118 0.46 8.03 -5.10
N TRP A 119 -0.81 7.60 -5.11
CA TRP A 119 -1.68 7.58 -6.28
C TRP A 119 -2.66 8.76 -6.32
N SER A 120 -3.50 8.86 -5.29
CA SER A 120 -4.52 9.88 -5.17
C SER A 120 -4.91 10.08 -3.70
N SER A 121 -5.59 11.19 -3.42
CA SER A 121 -6.21 11.45 -2.13
C SER A 121 -7.54 10.72 -1.93
N GLU A 122 -8.06 10.05 -2.96
CA GLU A 122 -9.35 9.39 -2.92
C GLU A 122 -9.27 8.07 -2.14
N SER A 123 -10.38 7.74 -1.49
CA SER A 123 -10.55 6.49 -0.76
C SER A 123 -11.55 5.59 -1.49
N TYR A 124 -11.19 4.32 -1.62
CA TYR A 124 -12.01 3.30 -2.25
C TYR A 124 -12.73 2.52 -1.17
N GLU A 125 -14.00 2.84 -0.96
CA GLU A 125 -14.84 2.18 0.04
C GLU A 125 -15.32 0.83 -0.48
N GLY A 126 -15.08 -0.23 0.30
CA GLY A 126 -15.64 -1.56 0.06
C GLY A 126 -17.02 -1.73 0.67
N GLU A 127 -17.67 -2.83 0.31
CA GLU A 127 -18.94 -3.25 0.90
C GLU A 127 -18.78 -3.74 2.34
N VAL A 128 -19.88 -3.74 3.10
CA VAL A 128 -19.93 -4.29 4.46
C VAL A 128 -19.90 -5.82 4.39
N MET A 129 -18.87 -6.42 4.98
CA MET A 129 -18.64 -7.86 4.97
C MET A 129 -18.58 -8.43 6.38
N PRO A 130 -18.92 -9.71 6.60
CA PRO A 130 -18.92 -10.31 7.94
C PRO A 130 -17.51 -10.46 8.55
N ASN A 131 -16.44 -10.37 7.73
CA ASN A 131 -15.06 -10.56 8.15
C ASN A 131 -14.17 -9.42 7.64
N GLU A 132 -13.25 -8.93 8.47
CA GLU A 132 -12.28 -7.88 8.12
C GLU A 132 -11.48 -8.20 6.85
N LYS A 133 -11.01 -9.45 6.72
CA LYS A 133 -10.25 -9.90 5.53
C LYS A 133 -11.08 -9.78 4.25
N ARG A 134 -12.39 -10.03 4.31
CA ARG A 134 -13.29 -9.91 3.16
C ARG A 134 -13.62 -8.45 2.86
N ALA A 135 -13.77 -7.62 3.89
CA ALA A 135 -13.97 -6.18 3.75
C ALA A 135 -12.78 -5.54 3.00
N LYS A 136 -11.54 -5.86 3.40
CA LYS A 136 -10.33 -5.39 2.68
C LYS A 136 -10.29 -5.83 1.22
N LYS A 137 -10.65 -7.09 0.95
CA LYS A 137 -10.75 -7.61 -0.43
C LYS A 137 -11.80 -6.87 -1.25
N SER A 138 -12.95 -6.54 -0.66
CA SER A 138 -14.00 -5.76 -1.32
C SER A 138 -13.51 -4.35 -1.68
N ALA A 139 -12.84 -3.64 -0.76
CA ALA A 139 -12.23 -2.35 -1.05
C ALA A 139 -11.17 -2.44 -2.16
N ALA A 140 -10.33 -3.48 -2.12
CA ALA A 140 -9.33 -3.74 -3.15
C ALA A 140 -9.95 -4.11 -4.52
N TYR A 141 -11.10 -4.77 -4.52
CA TYR A 141 -11.86 -5.06 -5.73
C TYR A 141 -12.34 -3.77 -6.40
N ASN A 142 -12.95 -2.86 -5.63
CA ASN A 142 -13.42 -1.56 -6.13
C ASN A 142 -12.29 -0.72 -6.71
N PHE A 143 -11.11 -0.73 -6.07
CA PHE A 143 -9.91 -0.11 -6.62
C PHE A 143 -9.48 -0.74 -7.96
N LYS A 144 -9.48 -2.06 -8.04
CA LYS A 144 -9.06 -2.80 -9.23
C LYS A 144 -10.02 -2.60 -10.42
N THR A 145 -11.32 -2.44 -10.16
CA THR A 145 -12.34 -2.28 -11.19
C THR A 145 -12.63 -0.83 -11.57
N ASP A 146 -12.09 0.15 -10.84
CA ASP A 146 -12.28 1.57 -11.15
C ASP A 146 -11.68 1.91 -12.53
N PRO A 147 -12.48 2.42 -13.48
CA PRO A 147 -11.99 2.82 -14.79
C PRO A 147 -10.86 3.86 -14.72
N THR A 148 -10.86 4.76 -13.73
CA THR A 148 -9.82 5.78 -13.61
C THR A 148 -8.46 5.16 -13.24
N VAL A 149 -8.48 4.16 -12.36
CA VAL A 149 -7.31 3.35 -11.99
C VAL A 149 -6.80 2.59 -13.20
N LEU A 150 -7.69 1.90 -13.91
CA LEU A 150 -7.33 1.12 -15.10
C LEU A 150 -6.75 2.01 -16.21
N GLU A 151 -7.37 3.15 -16.52
CA GLU A 151 -6.91 4.04 -17.58
C GLU A 151 -5.53 4.64 -17.27
N ARG A 152 -5.35 5.16 -16.06
CA ARG A 152 -4.07 5.74 -15.67
C ARG A 152 -2.98 4.67 -15.52
N SER A 153 -3.34 3.44 -15.10
CA SER A 153 -2.37 2.33 -15.04
C SER A 153 -1.80 1.97 -16.42
N ARG A 154 -2.60 2.12 -17.49
CA ARG A 154 -2.14 1.92 -18.87
C ARG A 154 -1.18 3.01 -19.36
N ARG A 155 -1.19 4.18 -18.73
CA ARG A 155 -0.32 5.32 -19.07
C ARG A 155 1.05 5.26 -18.38
N PHE A 156 1.32 4.25 -17.55
CA PHE A 156 2.64 4.12 -16.95
C PHE A 156 3.70 3.90 -18.04
N PRO A 157 4.82 4.65 -18.00
CA PRO A 157 5.87 4.52 -18.99
C PRO A 157 6.46 3.11 -18.92
N LYS A 158 6.25 2.36 -20.00
CA LYS A 158 6.78 1.01 -20.19
C LYS A 158 8.31 1.07 -20.08
N GLY A 159 8.90 0.15 -19.32
CA GLY A 159 10.36 0.07 -19.14
C GLY A 159 10.96 0.96 -18.04
N VAL A 160 10.16 1.77 -17.33
CA VAL A 160 10.66 2.51 -16.16
C VAL A 160 10.68 1.58 -14.95
N LYS A 161 11.86 1.05 -14.63
CA LYS A 161 12.07 0.14 -13.49
C LYS A 161 11.64 0.74 -12.14
N ARG A 162 11.54 2.08 -12.02
CA ARG A 162 11.11 2.80 -10.80
C ARG A 162 10.46 4.16 -11.12
N LEU A 163 9.17 4.33 -10.83
CA LEU A 163 8.46 5.62 -10.92
C LEU A 163 8.88 6.62 -9.84
N THR A 164 9.54 6.18 -8.76
CA THR A 164 10.12 7.07 -7.74
C THR A 164 11.11 8.09 -8.31
N ASN A 165 11.71 7.79 -9.46
CA ASN A 165 12.56 8.75 -10.15
C ASN A 165 11.77 9.88 -10.81
N LEU A 166 10.48 9.74 -11.15
CA LEU A 166 9.71 10.79 -11.84
C LEU A 166 9.36 11.97 -10.93
N ALA A 167 8.86 11.72 -9.72
CA ALA A 167 8.59 12.80 -8.75
C ALA A 167 9.89 13.53 -8.35
N THR A 168 10.98 12.77 -8.22
CA THR A 168 12.31 13.35 -7.97
C THR A 168 12.80 14.16 -9.17
N VAL A 169 12.59 13.68 -10.40
CA VAL A 169 12.97 14.37 -11.63
C VAL A 169 12.18 15.67 -11.81
N ASP A 170 10.89 15.71 -11.49
CA ASP A 170 10.11 16.94 -11.57
C ASP A 170 10.50 17.95 -10.48
N GLY A 171 10.78 17.49 -9.26
CA GLY A 171 11.35 18.33 -8.20
C GLY A 171 12.71 18.92 -8.60
N PHE A 172 13.60 18.11 -9.18
CA PHE A 172 14.89 18.60 -9.70
C PHE A 172 14.72 19.56 -10.88
N ARG A 173 13.75 19.34 -11.78
CA ARG A 173 13.45 20.25 -12.89
C ARG A 173 12.94 21.59 -12.39
N GLN A 174 12.02 21.62 -11.44
CA GLN A 174 11.54 22.87 -10.83
C GLN A 174 12.67 23.60 -10.10
N LYS A 175 13.46 22.89 -9.30
CA LYS A 175 14.59 23.48 -8.58
C LYS A 175 15.64 24.07 -9.54
N ARG A 176 15.89 23.41 -10.68
CA ARG A 176 16.79 23.90 -11.73
C ARG A 176 16.25 25.13 -12.46
N ARG A 177 14.94 25.22 -12.70
CA ARG A 177 14.30 26.43 -13.26
C ARG A 177 14.44 27.62 -12.33
N LEU A 178 14.10 27.45 -11.04
CA LEU A 178 14.24 28.49 -10.02
C LEU A 178 15.70 28.97 -9.87
N ALA A 179 16.66 28.05 -9.92
CA ALA A 179 18.09 28.39 -9.87
C ALA A 179 18.57 29.15 -11.12
N GLN A 180 18.02 28.86 -12.31
CA GLN A 180 18.34 29.61 -13.52
C GLN A 180 17.73 31.02 -13.51
N GLU A 181 16.49 31.17 -13.04
CA GLU A 181 15.85 32.48 -12.90
C GLU A 181 16.61 33.40 -11.94
N THR A 182 17.03 32.88 -10.78
CA THR A 182 17.85 33.65 -9.83
C THR A 182 19.21 34.04 -10.41
N ARG A 183 19.85 33.16 -11.19
CA ARG A 183 21.11 33.50 -11.87
C ARG A 183 20.96 34.59 -12.92
N ASN A 184 19.86 34.57 -13.69
CA ASN A 184 19.61 35.57 -14.72
C ASN A 184 19.32 36.96 -14.14
N GLN A 185 18.68 37.04 -12.96
CA GLN A 185 18.44 38.32 -12.29
C GLN A 185 19.74 38.99 -11.80
N HIS A 186 20.75 38.20 -11.42
CA HIS A 186 22.02 38.75 -10.90
C HIS A 186 22.96 39.29 -11.98
N VAL A 187 22.68 39.04 -13.27
CA VAL A 187 23.51 39.53 -14.39
C VAL A 187 23.01 40.90 -14.91
N GLN A 188 21.81 41.34 -14.49
CA GLN A 188 21.22 42.60 -14.93
C GLN A 188 21.42 43.78 -13.95
N THR A 189 22.17 43.57 -12.88
CA THR A 189 22.55 44.60 -11.88
C THR A 189 24.04 44.88 -11.95
#